data_AF-A0A4Q6BLJ4-F1
#
_entry.id   AF-A0A4Q6BLJ4-F1
#
_cell.length_a   1.000
_cell.length_b   1.000
_cell.length_c   1.000
_cell.angle_alpha   90.00
_cell.angle_beta   90.00
_cell.angle_gamma   90.00
#
_symmetry.space_group_name_H-M   'P 1'
#
loop_
_entity.id
_entity.type
_entity.pdbx_description
1 polymer ?
#
loop_
_entity_poly.entity_id
_entity_poly.type
_entity_poly.pdbx_seq_one_letter_code
_entity_poly.pdbx_strand_id
1 'polypeptide(L)'
;MASINLIEAFQEFKEAENIDRPTLMRVVEDVFRTLLRKKYGSDETFDVIVNAEKGDLEIFRRRTIVDDGDIYNTLEEIEYSDAIKIEPDYSVGEELYEEVNLEDFGRRAILAAKQTLASRISDLKKNVLAKKYGDRAGEIISAEVYQVWKKEILLLDEEGNELILPKSEQIPQDYFKKGESIRAVVKKVDMKNNTPVIILSRTS
;
A
#
# COMPACT_ATOMS: atom_id res chain seq x y z
N MET A 1 15.06 -11.00 -18.99
CA MET A 1 15.53 -9.99 -18.01
C MET A 1 14.57 -8.80 -17.95
N ALA A 2 13.27 -9.08 -17.76
CA ALA A 2 12.25 -8.08 -17.46
C ALA A 2 11.23 -8.63 -16.46
N SER A 3 11.63 -9.61 -15.64
CA SER A 3 11.07 -9.91 -14.32
C SER A 3 11.44 -8.78 -13.36
N ILE A 4 10.95 -7.58 -13.72
CA ILE A 4 10.38 -6.55 -12.88
C ILE A 4 10.83 -6.63 -11.40
N ASN A 5 11.64 -5.63 -11.04
CA ASN A 5 11.96 -5.10 -9.70
C ASN A 5 10.71 -4.67 -8.90
N LEU A 6 9.67 -5.50 -8.87
CA LEU A 6 8.56 -5.36 -7.95
C LEU A 6 8.87 -6.14 -6.68
N ILE A 7 9.54 -7.29 -6.78
CA ILE A 7 10.09 -8.04 -5.65
C ILE A 7 11.11 -7.19 -4.87
N GLU A 8 12.08 -6.59 -5.58
CA GLU A 8 13.03 -5.66 -4.95
C GLU A 8 12.31 -4.45 -4.34
N ALA A 9 11.31 -3.88 -5.02
CA ALA A 9 10.51 -2.81 -4.42
C ALA A 9 9.78 -3.30 -3.15
N PHE A 10 9.20 -4.51 -3.15
CA PHE A 10 8.55 -5.10 -1.99
C PHE A 10 9.53 -5.39 -0.84
N GLN A 11 10.74 -5.86 -1.15
CA GLN A 11 11.79 -6.11 -0.16
C GLN A 11 12.34 -4.79 0.40
N GLU A 12 12.63 -3.80 -0.44
CA GLU A 12 12.98 -2.44 -0.02
C GLU A 12 11.89 -1.85 0.88
N PHE A 13 10.61 -2.05 0.55
CA PHE A 13 9.50 -1.58 1.39
C PHE A 13 9.36 -2.35 2.71
N LYS A 14 9.68 -3.64 2.73
CA LYS A 14 9.67 -4.49 3.93
C LYS A 14 10.77 -4.10 4.91
N GLU A 15 11.95 -3.74 4.42
CA GLU A 15 13.08 -3.32 5.24
C GLU A 15 12.98 -1.87 5.71
N ALA A 16 12.34 -1.01 4.93
CA ALA A 16 12.28 0.42 5.22
C ALA A 16 11.21 0.80 6.27
N GLU A 17 10.22 -0.05 6.60
CA GLU A 17 8.99 0.43 7.24
C GLU A 17 8.35 -0.52 8.26
N ASN A 18 7.74 0.07 9.30
CA ASN A 18 7.08 -0.61 10.42
C ASN A 18 5.64 -1.09 10.07
N ILE A 19 5.45 -1.65 8.87
CA ILE A 19 4.16 -2.18 8.39
C ILE A 19 4.15 -3.69 8.60
N ASP A 20 3.08 -4.22 9.19
CA ASP A 20 2.95 -5.67 9.38
C ASP A 20 2.80 -6.41 8.04
N ARG A 21 3.42 -7.61 7.95
CA ARG A 21 3.41 -8.41 6.72
C ARG A 21 2.00 -8.73 6.21
N PRO A 22 1.02 -9.10 7.05
CA PRO A 22 -0.37 -9.31 6.60
C PRO A 22 -0.97 -8.11 5.88
N THR A 23 -0.78 -6.90 6.41
CA THR A 23 -1.25 -5.67 5.78
C THR A 23 -0.58 -5.45 4.42
N LEU A 24 0.74 -5.67 4.32
CA LEU A 24 1.45 -5.53 3.06
C LEU A 24 0.89 -6.49 1.99
N MET A 25 0.74 -7.79 2.33
CA MET A 25 0.22 -8.80 1.40
C MET A 25 -1.15 -8.43 0.83
N ARG A 26 -2.06 -7.98 1.70
CA ARG A 26 -3.41 -7.55 1.28
C ARG A 26 -3.36 -6.37 0.30
N VAL A 27 -2.47 -5.41 0.53
CA VAL A 27 -2.32 -4.25 -0.37
C VAL A 27 -1.79 -4.67 -1.73
N VAL A 28 -0.81 -5.58 -1.76
CA VAL A 28 -0.28 -6.13 -3.01
C VAL A 28 -1.40 -6.81 -3.79
N GLU A 29 -2.13 -7.70 -3.11
CA GLU A 29 -3.25 -8.44 -3.68
C GLU A 29 -4.30 -7.48 -4.27
N ASP A 30 -4.73 -6.47 -3.51
CA ASP A 30 -5.71 -5.47 -3.95
C ASP A 30 -5.27 -4.70 -5.21
N VAL A 31 -3.98 -4.36 -5.30
CA VAL A 31 -3.42 -3.66 -6.47
C VAL A 31 -3.50 -4.55 -7.70
N PHE A 32 -3.10 -5.82 -7.59
CA PHE A 32 -3.12 -6.76 -8.72
C PHE A 32 -4.53 -7.16 -9.12
N ARG A 33 -5.44 -7.40 -8.17
CA ARG A 33 -6.87 -7.59 -8.44
C ARG A 33 -7.47 -6.40 -9.21
N THR A 34 -7.05 -5.19 -8.90
CA THR A 34 -7.49 -4.00 -9.65
C THR A 34 -6.96 -3.99 -11.09
N LEU A 35 -5.74 -4.45 -11.33
CA LEU A 35 -5.21 -4.60 -12.70
C LEU A 35 -5.93 -5.70 -13.47
N LEU A 36 -6.22 -6.82 -12.81
CA LEU A 36 -6.96 -7.95 -13.37
C LEU A 36 -8.34 -7.51 -13.84
N ARG A 37 -9.11 -6.83 -12.97
CA ARG A 37 -10.40 -6.22 -13.36
C ARG A 37 -10.29 -5.30 -14.57
N LYS A 38 -9.22 -4.49 -14.65
CA LYS A 38 -9.01 -3.57 -15.78
C LYS A 38 -8.71 -4.30 -17.09
N LYS A 39 -8.00 -5.43 -17.04
CA LYS A 39 -7.59 -6.18 -18.23
C LYS A 39 -8.66 -7.17 -18.68
N TYR A 40 -9.26 -7.91 -17.76
CA TYR A 40 -10.16 -9.04 -18.02
C TYR A 40 -11.63 -8.73 -17.68
N GLY A 41 -11.95 -7.55 -17.13
CA GLY A 41 -13.30 -7.17 -16.75
C GLY A 41 -13.74 -7.67 -15.36
N SER A 42 -13.27 -8.84 -14.95
CA SER A 42 -13.49 -9.43 -13.62
C SER A 42 -12.18 -9.97 -13.03
N ASP A 43 -12.12 -10.08 -11.70
CA ASP A 43 -11.04 -10.76 -10.97
C ASP A 43 -11.51 -12.00 -10.19
N GLU A 44 -12.77 -12.39 -10.31
CA GLU A 44 -13.37 -13.49 -9.53
C GLU A 44 -12.78 -14.87 -9.86
N THR A 45 -12.33 -15.05 -11.10
CA THR A 45 -11.67 -16.25 -11.59
C THR A 45 -10.17 -16.25 -11.34
N PHE A 46 -9.63 -15.27 -10.61
CA PHE A 46 -8.20 -15.11 -10.41
C PHE A 46 -7.81 -15.27 -8.95
N ASP A 47 -6.86 -16.16 -8.73
CA ASP A 47 -6.19 -16.39 -7.46
C ASP A 47 -4.84 -15.68 -7.48
N VAL A 48 -4.68 -14.71 -6.58
CA VAL A 48 -3.46 -13.91 -6.45
C VAL A 48 -2.75 -14.35 -5.18
N ILE A 49 -1.63 -15.05 -5.33
CA ILE A 49 -0.85 -15.63 -4.24
C ILE A 49 0.40 -14.78 -4.04
N VAL A 50 0.55 -14.23 -2.84
CA VAL A 50 1.68 -13.35 -2.47
C VAL A 50 2.54 -14.05 -1.42
N ASN A 51 3.79 -14.33 -1.74
CA ASN A 51 4.76 -14.87 -0.79
C ASN A 51 5.58 -13.72 -0.16
N ALA A 52 5.26 -13.32 1.07
CA ALA A 52 5.95 -12.22 1.77
C ALA A 52 7.40 -12.53 2.21
N GLU A 53 7.82 -13.80 2.20
CA GLU A 53 9.19 -14.17 2.57
C GLU A 53 10.14 -13.99 1.40
N LYS A 54 9.76 -14.53 0.25
CA LYS A 54 10.55 -14.42 -1.00
C LYS A 54 10.26 -13.13 -1.76
N GLY A 55 9.08 -12.55 -1.56
CA GLY A 55 8.56 -11.43 -2.33
C GLY A 55 7.98 -11.86 -3.68
N ASP A 56 7.74 -13.16 -3.88
CA ASP A 56 7.19 -13.70 -5.12
C ASP A 56 5.67 -13.46 -5.19
N LEU A 57 5.19 -13.23 -6.41
CA LEU A 57 3.78 -13.05 -6.73
C LEU A 57 3.41 -14.03 -7.85
N GLU A 58 2.44 -14.89 -7.58
CA GLU A 58 1.89 -15.82 -8.55
C GLU A 58 0.42 -15.47 -8.76
N ILE A 59 -0.02 -15.47 -10.02
CA ILE A 59 -1.40 -15.22 -10.38
C ILE A 59 -1.87 -16.40 -11.20
N PHE A 60 -2.90 -17.08 -10.71
CA PHE A 60 -3.54 -18.18 -11.42
C PHE A 60 -4.93 -17.77 -11.85
N ARG A 61 -5.29 -18.12 -13.08
CA ARG A 61 -6.63 -17.99 -13.60
C ARG A 61 -7.29 -19.36 -13.58
N ARG A 62 -8.36 -19.47 -12.81
CA ARG A 62 -9.19 -20.67 -12.69
C ARG A 62 -10.31 -20.63 -13.73
N ARG A 63 -10.45 -21.70 -14.51
CA ARG A 63 -11.54 -21.88 -15.48
C ARG A 63 -12.10 -23.29 -15.41
N THR A 64 -13.41 -23.44 -15.60
CA THR A 64 -14.07 -24.74 -15.71
C THR A 64 -13.97 -25.24 -17.15
N ILE A 65 -13.60 -26.51 -17.30
CA ILE A 65 -13.50 -27.15 -18.60
C ILE A 65 -14.89 -27.61 -19.04
N VAL A 66 -15.34 -27.14 -20.20
CA VAL A 66 -16.63 -27.48 -20.79
C VAL A 66 -16.43 -28.21 -22.12
N ASP A 67 -17.46 -28.92 -22.59
CA ASP A 67 -17.46 -29.51 -23.92
C ASP A 67 -17.29 -28.42 -25.01
N ASP A 68 -16.65 -28.79 -26.12
CA ASP A 68 -16.44 -27.88 -27.24
C ASP A 68 -17.80 -27.38 -27.78
N GLY A 69 -17.98 -26.06 -27.87
CA GLY A 69 -19.24 -25.43 -28.30
C GLY A 69 -20.25 -25.11 -27.19
N ASP A 70 -20.01 -25.53 -25.95
CA ASP A 70 -20.88 -25.26 -24.78
C ASP A 70 -20.38 -24.09 -23.89
N ILE A 71 -19.46 -23.26 -24.39
CA ILE A 71 -19.01 -22.05 -23.68
C ILE A 71 -20.15 -21.02 -23.60
N TYR A 72 -20.45 -20.60 -22.38
CA TYR A 72 -21.29 -19.45 -22.05
C TYR A 72 -20.46 -18.22 -21.65
N ASN A 73 -19.39 -18.42 -20.88
CA ASN A 73 -18.56 -17.34 -20.36
C ASN A 73 -17.07 -17.62 -20.56
N THR A 74 -16.47 -16.96 -21.55
CA THR A 74 -15.02 -17.09 -21.85
C THR A 74 -14.10 -16.61 -20.72
N LEU A 75 -14.63 -15.93 -19.70
CA LEU A 75 -13.89 -15.57 -18.50
C LEU A 75 -13.72 -16.75 -17.56
N GLU A 76 -14.77 -17.55 -17.39
CA GLU A 76 -14.90 -18.64 -16.42
C GLU A 76 -14.70 -20.02 -17.05
N GLU A 77 -14.85 -20.15 -18.35
CA GLU A 77 -14.89 -21.44 -19.04
C GLU A 77 -13.81 -21.54 -20.11
N ILE A 78 -13.42 -22.78 -20.42
CA ILE A 78 -12.51 -23.13 -21.50
C ILE A 78 -13.01 -24.40 -22.19
N GLU A 79 -12.88 -24.46 -23.51
CA GLU A 79 -13.23 -25.65 -24.28
C GLU A 79 -12.26 -26.78 -23.98
N TYR A 80 -12.77 -28.01 -23.95
CA TYR A 80 -11.98 -29.21 -23.74
C TYR A 80 -10.78 -29.30 -24.70
N SER A 81 -11.00 -28.99 -25.98
CA SER A 81 -9.95 -28.98 -27.00
C SER A 81 -8.81 -27.99 -26.74
N ASP A 82 -9.07 -26.89 -26.03
CA ASP A 82 -8.05 -25.92 -25.61
C ASP A 82 -7.39 -26.32 -24.29
N ALA A 83 -8.14 -26.90 -23.36
CA ALA A 83 -7.61 -27.37 -22.08
C ALA A 83 -6.55 -28.49 -22.25
N ILE A 84 -6.81 -29.47 -23.14
CA ILE A 84 -5.89 -30.59 -23.41
C ILE A 84 -4.55 -30.13 -23.99
N LYS A 85 -4.52 -28.97 -24.69
CA LYS A 85 -3.27 -28.40 -25.24
C LYS A 85 -2.32 -27.94 -24.14
N ILE A 86 -2.86 -27.62 -22.97
CA ILE A 86 -2.11 -27.21 -21.78
C ILE A 86 -1.64 -28.45 -21.02
N GLU A 87 -2.59 -29.32 -20.65
CA GLU A 87 -2.29 -30.58 -19.97
C GLU A 87 -3.20 -31.71 -20.51
N PRO A 88 -2.62 -32.82 -21.02
CA PRO A 88 -3.41 -33.87 -21.66
C PRO A 88 -4.35 -34.66 -20.72
N ASP A 89 -4.13 -34.60 -19.41
CA ASP A 89 -4.84 -35.41 -18.42
C ASP A 89 -6.16 -34.76 -17.94
N TYR A 90 -6.52 -33.58 -18.45
CA TYR A 90 -7.76 -32.90 -18.09
C TYR A 90 -9.02 -33.63 -18.59
N SER A 91 -10.12 -33.46 -17.85
CA SER A 91 -11.46 -33.94 -18.19
C SER A 91 -12.51 -32.83 -18.15
N VAL A 92 -13.60 -32.99 -18.91
CA VAL A 92 -14.75 -32.06 -18.85
C VAL A 92 -15.35 -32.06 -17.44
N GLY A 93 -15.65 -30.85 -16.93
CA GLY A 93 -16.15 -30.62 -15.59
C GLY A 93 -15.05 -30.37 -14.53
N GLU A 94 -13.77 -30.49 -14.89
CA GLU A 94 -12.65 -30.14 -14.01
C GLU A 94 -12.31 -28.64 -14.05
N GLU A 95 -11.53 -28.19 -13.08
CA GLU A 95 -10.98 -26.83 -13.05
C GLU A 95 -9.55 -26.82 -13.60
N LEU A 96 -9.34 -26.02 -14.65
CA LEU A 96 -8.03 -25.66 -15.18
C LEU A 96 -7.48 -24.45 -14.42
N TYR A 97 -6.21 -24.54 -14.01
CA TYR A 97 -5.45 -23.42 -13.45
C TYR A 97 -4.37 -22.99 -14.45
N GLU A 98 -4.53 -21.78 -15.00
CA GLU A 98 -3.56 -21.21 -15.94
C GLU A 98 -2.74 -20.10 -15.26
N GLU A 99 -1.42 -20.20 -15.33
CA GLU A 99 -0.53 -19.17 -14.81
C GLU A 99 -0.59 -17.91 -15.68
N VAL A 100 -0.81 -16.75 -15.04
CA VAL A 100 -0.88 -15.44 -15.70
C VAL A 100 0.44 -14.72 -15.50
N ASN A 101 1.17 -14.52 -16.60
CA ASN A 101 2.44 -13.83 -16.55
C ASN A 101 2.25 -12.31 -16.43
N LEU A 102 3.06 -11.68 -15.55
CA LEU A 102 3.05 -10.23 -15.38
C LEU A 102 3.44 -9.48 -16.67
N GLU A 103 4.28 -10.08 -17.51
CA GLU A 103 4.69 -9.51 -18.79
C GLU A 103 3.49 -9.27 -19.73
N ASP A 104 2.43 -10.08 -19.62
CA ASP A 104 1.24 -10.00 -20.45
C ASP A 104 0.39 -8.75 -20.18
N PHE A 105 0.58 -8.07 -19.05
CA PHE A 105 -0.11 -6.81 -18.76
C PHE A 105 0.52 -5.62 -19.48
N GLY A 106 1.73 -5.81 -20.02
CA GLY A 106 2.52 -4.77 -20.66
C GLY A 106 3.12 -3.78 -19.67
N ARG A 107 4.24 -3.17 -20.10
CA ARG A 107 5.06 -2.27 -19.26
C ARG A 107 4.28 -1.12 -18.60
N ARG A 108 3.30 -0.54 -19.31
CA ARG A 108 2.51 0.60 -18.80
C ARG A 108 1.63 0.22 -17.61
N ALA A 109 1.01 -0.96 -17.66
CA ALA A 109 0.16 -1.43 -16.57
C ALA A 109 1.00 -1.75 -15.33
N ILE A 110 2.17 -2.38 -15.52
CA ILE A 110 3.11 -2.66 -14.43
C ILE A 110 3.62 -1.38 -13.77
N LEU A 111 3.97 -0.35 -14.56
CA LEU A 111 4.39 0.93 -14.00
C LEU A 111 3.27 1.59 -13.17
N ALA A 112 2.04 1.55 -13.68
CA ALA A 112 0.88 2.07 -12.96
C ALA A 112 0.60 1.29 -11.66
N ALA A 113 0.80 -0.04 -11.67
CA ALA A 113 0.69 -0.88 -10.49
C ALA A 113 1.68 -0.46 -9.41
N LYS A 114 2.95 -0.28 -9.78
CA LYS A 114 4.01 0.18 -8.87
C LYS A 114 3.67 1.53 -8.24
N GLN A 115 3.18 2.48 -9.04
CA GLN A 115 2.78 3.79 -8.54
C GLN A 115 1.57 3.70 -7.60
N THR A 116 0.57 2.88 -7.94
CA THR A 116 -0.62 2.67 -7.12
C THR A 116 -0.26 2.03 -5.78
N LEU A 117 0.62 1.02 -5.81
CA LEU A 117 1.14 0.36 -4.62
C LEU A 117 1.86 1.36 -3.69
N ALA A 118 2.79 2.15 -4.22
CA ALA A 118 3.50 3.17 -3.44
C ALA A 118 2.53 4.18 -2.80
N SER A 119 1.50 4.60 -3.54
CA SER A 119 0.45 5.48 -3.01
C SER A 119 -0.33 4.82 -1.87
N ARG A 120 -0.79 3.57 -2.05
CA ARG A 120 -1.54 2.82 -1.03
C ARG A 120 -0.73 2.64 0.26
N ILE A 121 0.55 2.32 0.13
CA ILE A 121 1.48 2.20 1.26
C ILE A 121 1.61 3.56 1.97
N SER A 122 1.81 4.65 1.22
CA SER A 122 1.87 6.00 1.80
C SER A 122 0.58 6.35 2.55
N ASP A 123 -0.58 6.04 2.00
CA ASP A 123 -1.87 6.28 2.64
C ASP A 123 -2.05 5.46 3.92
N LEU A 124 -1.59 4.21 3.94
CA LEU A 124 -1.60 3.41 5.16
C LEU A 124 -0.71 4.00 6.25
N LYS A 125 0.50 4.44 5.92
CA LYS A 125 1.39 5.12 6.88
C LYS A 125 0.71 6.34 7.48
N LYS A 126 0.11 7.17 6.63
CA LYS A 126 -0.64 8.35 7.04
C LYS A 126 -1.77 8.00 8.00
N ASN A 127 -2.51 6.93 7.73
CA ASN A 127 -3.58 6.47 8.62
C ASN A 127 -3.04 5.96 9.97
N VAL A 128 -1.95 5.19 9.97
CA VAL A 128 -1.28 4.72 11.19
C VAL A 128 -0.79 5.90 12.03
N LEU A 129 -0.14 6.87 11.39
CA LEU A 129 0.35 8.09 12.04
C LEU A 129 -0.80 8.92 12.62
N ALA A 130 -1.87 9.12 11.84
CA ALA A 130 -3.05 9.85 12.29
C ALA A 130 -3.68 9.19 13.52
N LYS A 131 -3.79 7.86 13.52
CA LYS A 131 -4.31 7.09 14.65
C LYS A 131 -3.39 7.19 15.87
N LYS A 132 -2.08 6.99 15.69
CA LYS A 132 -1.07 7.07 16.76
C LYS A 132 -1.16 8.37 17.55
N TYR A 133 -1.25 9.53 16.87
CA TYR A 133 -1.34 10.82 17.57
C TYR A 133 -2.76 11.22 17.93
N GLY A 134 -3.78 10.69 17.23
CA GLY A 134 -5.17 10.86 17.60
C GLY A 134 -5.46 10.26 18.98
N ASP A 135 -4.96 9.04 19.22
CA ASP A 135 -5.10 8.33 20.50
C ASP A 135 -4.30 9.00 21.63
N ARG A 136 -3.30 9.83 21.30
CA ARG A 136 -2.42 10.56 22.23
C ARG A 136 -2.79 12.03 22.40
N ALA A 137 -3.98 12.45 21.94
CA ALA A 137 -4.44 13.81 22.12
C ALA A 137 -4.50 14.17 23.62
N GLY A 138 -3.86 15.27 24.01
CA GLY A 138 -3.70 15.70 25.40
C GLY A 138 -2.43 15.20 26.09
N GLU A 139 -1.64 14.32 25.46
CA GLU A 139 -0.36 13.88 26.03
C GLU A 139 0.78 14.85 25.71
N ILE A 140 1.72 14.99 26.65
CA ILE A 140 2.97 15.72 26.42
C ILE A 140 3.95 14.81 25.70
N ILE A 141 4.46 15.28 24.57
CA ILE A 141 5.51 14.61 23.81
C ILE A 141 6.75 15.49 23.71
N SER A 142 7.90 14.85 23.57
CA SER A 142 9.18 15.49 23.28
C SER A 142 9.45 15.45 21.79
N ALA A 143 9.94 16.55 21.22
CA ALA A 143 10.32 16.64 19.82
C ALA A 143 11.46 17.64 19.62
N GLU A 144 12.29 17.44 18.60
CA GLU A 144 13.39 18.33 18.24
C GLU A 144 12.94 19.36 17.19
N VAL A 145 13.33 20.61 17.36
CA VAL A 145 13.10 21.69 16.39
C VAL A 145 13.95 21.44 15.14
N TYR A 146 13.28 21.06 14.06
CA TYR A 146 13.93 20.83 12.78
C TYR A 146 14.01 22.10 11.93
N GLN A 147 12.92 22.87 11.88
CA GLN A 147 12.87 24.11 11.12
C GLN A 147 11.88 25.11 11.72
N VAL A 148 12.29 26.39 11.77
CA VAL A 148 11.46 27.49 12.28
C VAL A 148 11.00 28.34 11.10
N TRP A 149 9.68 28.45 10.90
CA TRP A 149 9.08 29.38 9.94
C TRP A 149 8.37 30.54 10.65
N LYS A 150 7.94 31.54 9.87
CA LYS A 150 7.29 32.75 10.41
C LYS A 150 5.97 32.46 11.13
N LYS A 151 5.22 31.45 10.68
CA LYS A 151 3.86 31.12 11.15
C LYS A 151 3.79 29.87 12.02
N GLU A 152 4.76 28.98 11.92
CA GLU A 152 4.77 27.68 12.58
C GLU A 152 6.20 27.13 12.68
N ILE A 153 6.39 26.11 13.49
CA ILE A 153 7.67 25.41 13.68
C ILE A 153 7.46 23.94 13.33
N LEU A 154 8.37 23.40 12.52
CA LEU A 154 8.47 21.98 12.24
C LEU A 154 9.36 21.32 13.29
N LEU A 155 8.82 20.25 13.86
CA LEU A 155 9.41 19.45 14.90
C LEU A 155 9.48 18.00 14.43
N LEU A 156 10.48 17.25 14.89
CA LEU A 156 10.62 15.82 14.66
C LEU A 156 10.57 15.08 15.98
N ASP A 157 9.77 14.02 16.07
CA ASP A 157 9.84 13.11 17.21
C ASP A 157 11.04 12.15 17.11
N GLU A 158 11.16 11.26 18.10
CA GLU A 158 12.24 10.26 18.16
C GLU A 158 12.26 9.29 16.97
N GLU A 159 11.12 9.10 16.30
CA GLU A 159 10.95 8.26 15.11
C GLU A 159 11.11 9.06 13.80
N GLY A 160 11.37 10.38 13.88
CA GLY A 160 11.48 11.25 12.72
C GLY A 160 10.14 11.69 12.11
N ASN A 161 9.03 11.54 12.83
CA ASN A 161 7.71 11.99 12.39
C ASN A 161 7.59 13.51 12.48
N GLU A 162 7.01 14.13 11.45
CA GLU A 162 6.80 15.57 11.39
C GLU A 162 5.63 16.03 12.25
N LEU A 163 5.91 17.02 13.11
CA LEU A 163 4.96 17.64 14.02
C LEU A 163 5.00 19.15 13.83
N ILE A 164 3.85 19.82 13.91
CA ILE A 164 3.77 21.27 13.72
C ILE A 164 3.37 21.95 15.03
N LEU A 165 4.12 22.99 15.41
CA LEU A 165 3.76 23.90 16.50
C LEU A 165 3.41 25.28 15.91
N PRO A 166 2.12 25.60 15.71
CA PRO A 166 1.67 26.88 15.19
C PRO A 166 2.04 28.03 16.13
N LYS A 167 2.28 29.22 15.57
CA LYS A 167 2.63 30.41 16.37
C LYS A 167 1.53 30.81 17.37
N SER A 168 0.27 30.51 17.08
CA SER A 168 -0.86 30.74 17.99
C SER A 168 -0.86 29.80 19.20
N GLU A 169 -0.16 28.67 19.11
CA GLU A 169 -0.07 27.63 20.13
C GLU A 169 1.27 27.69 20.89
N GLN A 170 2.09 28.71 20.62
CA GLN A 170 3.36 28.97 21.30
C GLN A 170 3.16 29.95 22.44
N ILE A 171 3.98 29.83 23.47
CA ILE A 171 4.07 30.84 24.51
C ILE A 171 4.77 32.08 23.89
N PRO A 172 4.21 33.30 23.96
CA PRO A 172 4.74 34.47 23.23
C PRO A 172 6.20 34.83 23.52
N GLN A 173 6.73 34.43 24.67
CA GLN A 173 8.12 34.69 25.09
C GLN A 173 9.07 33.55 24.71
N ASP A 174 8.57 32.40 24.25
CA ASP A 174 9.43 31.30 23.83
C ASP A 174 10.14 31.65 22.52
N TYR A 175 11.45 31.41 22.48
CA TYR A 175 12.26 31.50 21.28
C TYR A 175 12.90 30.14 21.02
N PHE A 176 12.69 29.59 19.83
CA PHE A 176 13.16 28.26 19.47
C PHE A 176 14.26 28.35 18.43
N LYS A 177 15.28 27.50 18.56
CA LYS A 177 16.36 27.33 17.58
C LYS A 177 16.37 25.90 17.06
N LYS A 178 16.84 25.75 15.82
CA LYS A 178 17.07 24.43 15.22
C LYS A 178 17.99 23.59 16.11
N GLY A 179 17.61 22.33 16.34
CA GLY A 179 18.32 21.38 17.19
C GLY A 179 17.89 21.40 18.66
N GLU A 180 17.03 22.32 19.09
CA GLU A 180 16.53 22.33 20.46
C GLU A 180 15.43 21.29 20.66
N SER A 181 15.51 20.53 21.75
CA SER A 181 14.44 19.63 22.16
C SER A 181 13.40 20.41 22.96
N ILE A 182 12.13 20.24 22.60
CA ILE A 182 11.01 20.89 23.26
C ILE A 182 9.97 19.85 23.67
N ARG A 183 9.21 20.19 24.72
CA ARG A 183 8.04 19.42 25.15
C ARG A 183 6.78 20.19 24.81
N ALA A 184 5.79 19.53 24.23
CA ALA A 184 4.51 20.14 23.88
C ALA A 184 3.39 19.10 23.95
N VAL A 185 2.17 19.56 24.19
CA VAL A 185 0.97 18.72 24.22
C VAL A 185 0.53 18.44 22.79
N VAL A 186 0.15 17.21 22.48
CA VAL A 186 -0.55 16.89 21.23
C VAL A 186 -1.96 17.48 21.31
N LYS A 187 -2.21 18.57 20.57
CA LYS A 187 -3.50 19.27 20.63
C LYS A 187 -4.57 18.54 19.81
N LYS A 188 -4.23 18.21 18.56
CA LYS A 188 -5.11 17.49 17.63
C LYS A 188 -4.34 17.01 16.41
N VAL A 189 -4.97 16.12 15.65
CA VAL A 189 -4.53 15.70 14.32
C VAL A 189 -5.55 16.22 13.30
N ASP A 190 -5.11 17.05 12.37
CA ASP A 190 -5.92 17.51 11.23
C ASP A 190 -5.56 16.73 9.96
N MET A 191 -6.48 16.61 9.01
CA MET A 191 -6.21 16.06 7.67
C MET A 191 -6.15 17.18 6.65
N LYS A 192 -4.97 17.42 6.05
CA LYS A 192 -4.76 18.41 5.00
C LYS A 192 -4.35 17.71 3.71
N ASN A 193 -5.17 17.81 2.67
CA ASN A 193 -4.94 17.13 1.38
C ASN A 193 -4.67 15.63 1.54
N ASN A 194 -5.45 14.95 2.40
CA ASN A 194 -5.27 13.54 2.74
C ASN A 194 -3.90 13.22 3.36
N THR A 195 -3.27 14.18 4.02
CA THR A 195 -2.04 14.01 4.80
C THR A 195 -2.31 14.46 6.23
N PRO A 196 -2.02 13.63 7.25
CA PRO A 196 -2.17 14.01 8.64
C PRO A 196 -1.17 15.10 9.00
N VAL A 197 -1.66 16.13 9.67
CA VAL A 197 -0.88 17.21 10.24
C VAL A 197 -1.09 17.17 11.74
N ILE A 198 -0.05 16.77 12.46
CA ILE A 198 -0.09 16.70 13.92
C ILE A 198 0.22 18.08 14.48
N ILE A 199 -0.74 18.64 15.22
CA ILE A 199 -0.63 19.98 15.78
C ILE A 199 -0.34 19.86 17.27
N LEU A 200 0.76 20.48 17.68
CA LEU A 200 1.16 20.58 19.07
C LEU A 200 0.77 21.94 19.66
N SER A 201 0.72 21.99 20.99
CA SER A 201 0.52 23.21 21.75
C SER A 201 1.38 23.25 23.00
N ARG A 202 1.86 24.45 23.34
CA ARG A 202 2.54 24.74 24.60
C ARG A 202 1.71 25.63 25.52
N THR A 203 0.48 25.96 25.12
CA THR A 203 -0.45 26.80 25.89
C THR A 203 -1.68 26.04 26.37
N SER A 204 -1.88 24.80 25.91
CA SER A 204 -3.02 23.93 26.25
C SER A 204 -2.67 22.93 27.34
#